data_AF-A0A956TKV5-F1
#
_entry.id   AF-A0A956TKV5-F1
#
_cell.length_a   1.000
_cell.length_b   1.000
_cell.length_c   1.000
_cell.angle_alpha   90.00
_cell.angle_beta   90.00
_cell.angle_gamma   90.00
#
_symmetry.space_group_name_H-M   'P 1'
#
loop_
_entity.id
_entity.type
_entity.pdbx_description
1 polymer ?
#
loop_
_entity_poly.entity_id
_entity_poly.type
_entity_poly.pdbx_seq_one_letter_code
_entity_poly.pdbx_strand_id
1 'polypeptide(L)'
;MKFYEIKGFWGLTHFIVMAALVLSCLTLVPILLTMVTWNAVMGDLLEGPTIGFWQAALLAAALMLGAHMVFKPEIEFKFYREEDLLGGNGPQDSDSSKKGH
;
A
#
# COMPACT_ATOMS: atom_id res chain seq x y z
N MET A 1 15.79 9.37 -12.36
CA MET A 1 14.40 9.59 -11.92
C MET A 1 13.77 10.66 -12.80
N LYS A 2 12.61 10.40 -13.41
CA LYS A 2 11.92 11.41 -14.25
C LYS A 2 11.04 12.28 -13.34
N PHE A 3 11.39 13.55 -13.21
CA PHE A 3 10.56 14.54 -12.51
C PHE A 3 9.39 14.94 -13.41
N TYR A 4 8.17 14.70 -12.94
CA TYR A 4 6.96 15.24 -13.56
C TYR A 4 6.78 16.67 -13.07
N GLU A 5 7.26 17.64 -13.84
CA GLU A 5 6.95 19.05 -13.60
C GLU A 5 5.51 19.34 -14.04
N ILE A 6 4.67 19.75 -13.09
CA ILE A 6 3.31 20.24 -13.38
C ILE A 6 3.47 21.66 -13.95
N LYS A 7 3.48 21.78 -15.28
CA LYS A 7 3.58 23.07 -15.96
C LYS A 7 2.21 23.75 -16.03
N GLY A 8 1.98 24.67 -15.11
CA GLY A 8 0.84 25.61 -15.13
C GLY A 8 -0.48 25.05 -14.64
N PHE A 9 -1.49 25.93 -14.56
CA PHE A 9 -2.83 25.67 -14.02
C PHE A 9 -3.52 24.48 -14.70
N TRP A 10 -3.35 24.34 -16.02
CA TRP A 10 -3.95 23.24 -16.79
C TRP A 10 -3.42 21.86 -16.39
N GLY A 11 -2.12 21.77 -16.09
CA GLY A 11 -1.50 20.54 -15.58
C GLY A 11 -1.99 20.17 -14.19
N LEU A 12 -2.20 21.16 -13.33
CA LEU A 12 -2.76 20.94 -11.98
C LEU A 12 -4.20 20.43 -12.04
N THR A 13 -5.04 21.03 -12.89
CA THR A 13 -6.43 20.57 -13.07
C THR A 13 -6.48 19.14 -13.60
N HIS A 14 -5.63 18.79 -14.58
CA HIS A 14 -5.55 17.41 -15.08
C HIS A 14 -5.13 16.43 -13.99
N PHE A 15 -4.15 16.79 -13.18
CA PHE A 15 -3.71 15.97 -12.06
C PHE A 15 -4.85 15.73 -11.06
N ILE A 16 -5.60 16.77 -10.70
CA ILE A 16 -6.74 16.66 -9.78
C ILE A 16 -7.83 15.77 -10.36
N VAL A 17 -8.19 15.94 -11.64
CA VAL A 17 -9.20 15.10 -12.30
C VAL A 17 -8.76 13.64 -12.34
N MET A 18 -7.50 13.38 -12.67
CA MET A 18 -6.97 12.01 -12.68
C MET A 18 -6.92 11.41 -11.28
N ALA A 19 -6.50 12.17 -10.27
CA ALA A 19 -6.52 11.71 -8.89
C ALA A 19 -7.96 11.40 -8.44
N ALA A 20 -8.92 12.27 -8.76
CA ALA A 20 -10.34 12.04 -8.45
C ALA A 20 -10.88 10.79 -9.14
N LEU A 21 -10.55 10.56 -10.42
CA LEU A 21 -10.93 9.36 -11.16
C LEU A 21 -10.32 8.10 -10.54
N VAL A 22 -9.04 8.12 -10.21
CA VAL A 22 -8.36 6.99 -9.58
C VAL A 22 -8.98 6.67 -8.22
N LEU A 23 -9.21 7.68 -7.37
CA LEU A 23 -9.88 7.50 -6.09
C LEU A 23 -11.31 6.98 -6.25
N SER A 24 -12.04 7.46 -7.26
CA SER A 24 -13.38 6.98 -7.58
C SER A 24 -13.35 5.53 -8.02
N CYS A 25 -12.41 5.11 -8.87
CA CYS A 25 -12.26 3.71 -9.25
C CYS A 25 -11.87 2.83 -8.06
N LEU A 26 -10.91 3.27 -7.23
CA LEU A 26 -10.46 2.53 -6.05
C LEU A 26 -11.57 2.30 -5.02
N THR A 27 -12.57 3.17 -4.98
CA THR A 27 -13.72 3.06 -4.07
C THR A 27 -14.91 2.36 -4.73
N LEU A 28 -15.29 2.74 -5.94
CA LEU A 28 -16.48 2.21 -6.61
C LEU A 28 -16.31 0.76 -7.05
N VAL A 29 -15.14 0.39 -7.60
CA VAL A 29 -14.89 -0.97 -8.09
C VAL A 29 -15.11 -2.03 -7.00
N PRO A 30 -14.49 -1.94 -5.81
CA PRO A 30 -14.71 -2.96 -4.77
C PRO A 30 -16.15 -3.00 -4.27
N ILE A 31 -16.85 -1.86 -4.24
CA ILE A 31 -18.27 -1.80 -3.84
C ILE A 31 -19.13 -2.54 -4.86
N LEU A 32 -18.95 -2.25 -6.15
CA LEU A 32 -19.69 -2.89 -7.23
C LEU A 32 -19.39 -4.39 -7.31
N LEU A 33 -18.11 -4.78 -7.18
CA LEU A 33 -17.73 -6.19 -7.12
C LEU A 33 -18.40 -6.90 -5.95
N THR A 34 -18.42 -6.28 -4.77
CA THR A 34 -19.08 -6.85 -3.59
C THR A 34 -20.58 -7.01 -3.83
N MET A 35 -21.24 -6.00 -4.40
CA MET A 35 -22.68 -6.05 -4.70
C MET A 35 -23.01 -7.16 -5.71
N VAL A 36 -22.30 -7.20 -6.84
CA VAL A 36 -22.53 -8.19 -7.89
C VAL A 36 -22.23 -9.59 -7.39
N THR A 37 -21.10 -9.78 -6.69
CA THR A 37 -20.70 -11.09 -6.17
C THR A 37 -21.68 -11.58 -5.12
N TRP A 38 -22.10 -10.71 -4.19
CA TRP A 38 -23.10 -11.07 -3.19
C TRP A 38 -24.43 -11.44 -3.83
N ASN A 39 -24.94 -10.62 -4.76
CA ASN A 39 -26.23 -10.90 -5.37
C ASN A 39 -26.19 -12.16 -6.25
N ALA A 40 -25.09 -12.43 -6.94
CA ALA A 40 -24.93 -13.66 -7.71
C ALA A 40 -24.87 -14.91 -6.82
N VAL A 41 -24.17 -14.84 -5.67
CA VAL A 41 -24.03 -16.01 -4.77
C VAL A 41 -25.25 -16.16 -3.87
N MET A 42 -25.60 -15.12 -3.13
CA MET A 42 -26.67 -15.18 -2.15
C MET A 42 -28.04 -15.09 -2.82
N GLY A 43 -28.22 -14.21 -3.81
CA GLY A 43 -29.51 -14.07 -4.49
C GLY A 43 -29.81 -15.25 -5.41
N ASP A 44 -28.97 -15.48 -6.41
CA ASP A 44 -29.28 -16.45 -7.46
C ASP A 44 -29.00 -17.91 -7.04
N LEU A 45 -27.96 -18.15 -6.24
CA LEU A 45 -27.54 -19.51 -5.88
C LEU A 45 -28.21 -20.03 -4.60
N LEU A 46 -28.47 -19.14 -3.64
CA LEU A 46 -28.94 -19.51 -2.29
C LEU A 46 -30.33 -18.96 -1.96
N GLU A 47 -31.00 -18.30 -2.91
CA GLU A 47 -32.32 -17.66 -2.74
C GLU A 47 -32.39 -16.72 -1.51
N GLY A 48 -31.25 -16.14 -1.15
CA GLY A 48 -31.05 -15.26 -0.01
C GLY A 48 -31.29 -13.77 -0.35
N PRO A 49 -31.08 -12.88 0.65
CA PRO A 49 -31.34 -11.46 0.48
C PRO A 49 -30.33 -10.80 -0.46
N THR A 50 -30.84 -10.02 -1.42
CA THR A 50 -30.03 -9.15 -2.25
C THR A 50 -29.66 -7.87 -1.51
N ILE A 51 -28.50 -7.31 -1.84
CA ILE A 51 -28.00 -6.07 -1.28
C ILE A 51 -27.92 -4.99 -2.36
N GLY A 52 -28.24 -3.76 -1.97
CA GLY A 52 -28.04 -2.55 -2.75
C GLY A 52 -26.66 -1.94 -2.53
N PHE A 53 -26.41 -0.82 -3.23
CA PHE A 53 -25.10 -0.16 -3.25
C PHE A 53 -24.57 0.23 -1.86
N TRP A 54 -25.40 0.84 -1.00
CA TRP A 54 -24.97 1.27 0.33
C TRP A 54 -24.62 0.11 1.26
N GLN A 55 -25.39 -0.98 1.18
CA GLN A 55 -25.12 -2.18 1.96
C GLN A 55 -23.83 -2.86 1.49
N ALA A 56 -23.64 -2.93 0.16
CA ALA A 56 -22.39 -3.42 -0.43
C ALA A 56 -21.19 -2.53 -0.06
N ALA A 57 -21.37 -1.22 0.07
CA ALA A 57 -20.31 -0.30 0.49
C ALA A 57 -19.84 -0.57 1.92
N LEU A 58 -20.79 -0.76 2.84
CA LEU A 58 -20.49 -1.14 4.23
C LEU A 58 -19.80 -2.50 4.30
N LEU A 59 -20.29 -3.47 3.51
CA LEU A 59 -19.70 -4.82 3.46
C LEU A 59 -18.28 -4.79 2.89
N ALA A 60 -18.05 -4.06 1.80
CA ALA A 60 -16.73 -3.91 1.20
C ALA A 60 -15.74 -3.25 2.17
N ALA A 61 -16.16 -2.22 2.90
CA ALA A 61 -15.34 -1.58 3.92
C ALA A 61 -14.98 -2.55 5.06
N ALA A 62 -15.96 -3.34 5.53
CA ALA A 62 -15.73 -4.36 6.55
C ALA A 62 -14.74 -5.44 6.08
N LEU A 63 -14.85 -5.90 4.83
CA LEU A 63 -13.93 -6.87 4.23
C LEU A 63 -12.50 -6.30 4.10
N MET A 64 -12.36 -5.04 3.66
CA MET A 64 -11.04 -4.39 3.59
C MET A 64 -10.41 -4.22 4.98
N LEU A 65 -11.21 -3.85 5.99
CA LEU A 65 -10.73 -3.74 7.36
C LEU A 65 -10.29 -5.11 7.90
N GLY A 66 -11.08 -6.16 7.64
CA GLY A 66 -10.73 -7.54 7.99
C GLY A 66 -9.43 -7.99 7.34
N ALA A 67 -9.26 -7.73 6.04
CA ALA A 67 -8.02 -8.02 5.33
C ALA A 67 -6.83 -7.28 5.96
N HIS A 68 -6.96 -5.99 6.26
CA HIS A 68 -5.92 -5.21 6.93
C HIS A 68 -5.53 -5.80 8.30
N MET A 69 -6.50 -6.29 9.08
CA MET A 69 -6.21 -6.92 10.38
C MET A 69 -5.53 -8.29 10.24
N VAL A 70 -5.88 -9.07 9.22
CA VAL A 70 -5.28 -10.39 8.95
C VAL A 70 -3.85 -10.25 8.44
N PHE A 71 -3.60 -9.28 7.55
CA PHE A 71 -2.32 -9.15 6.86
C PHE A 71 -1.27 -8.34 7.61
N LYS A 72 -1.46 -8.03 8.92
CA LYS A 72 -0.54 -7.25 9.80
C LYS A 72 0.84 -7.08 9.17
N PRO A 73 1.08 -6.01 8.39
CA PRO A 73 2.36 -5.88 7.72
C PRO A 73 3.38 -5.61 8.82
N GLU A 74 4.25 -6.58 9.10
CA GLU A 74 5.46 -6.36 9.89
C GLU A 74 6.39 -5.48 9.06
N ILE A 75 6.15 -4.17 9.13
CA ILE A 75 7.05 -3.19 8.53
C ILE A 75 8.26 -3.08 9.46
N GLU A 76 9.25 -3.95 9.26
CA GLU A 76 10.57 -3.79 9.89
C GLU A 76 11.27 -2.56 9.31
N PHE A 77 11.22 -1.45 10.03
CA PHE A 77 12.06 -0.28 9.74
C PHE A 77 13.49 -0.57 10.19
N LYS A 78 14.32 -1.10 9.28
CA LYS A 78 15.76 -1.18 9.48
C LYS A 78 16.39 0.18 9.17
N PHE A 79 16.74 0.92 10.22
CA PHE A 79 17.54 2.13 10.11
C PHE A 79 19.00 1.75 9.93
N TYR A 80 19.52 1.87 8.71
CA TYR A 80 20.95 1.78 8.46
C TYR A 80 21.59 3.12 8.77
N ARG A 81 22.60 3.11 9.64
CA ARG A 81 23.37 4.31 9.95
C ARG A 81 24.42 4.50 8.86
N GLU A 82 24.74 5.75 8.51
CA GLU A 82 25.63 6.09 7.40
C GLU A 82 27.05 5.49 7.55
N GLU A 83 27.43 5.17 8.80
CA GLU A 83 28.66 4.46 9.17
C GLU A 83 28.74 3.04 8.56
N ASP A 84 27.60 2.36 8.42
CA ASP A 84 27.52 0.97 7.93
C ASP A 84 27.54 0.90 6.39
N LEU A 85 27.15 1.98 5.71
CA LEU A 85 27.12 2.09 4.25
C LEU A 85 28.47 2.52 3.66
N LEU A 86 29.32 3.14 4.47
CA LEU A 86 30.67 3.56 4.13
C LEU A 86 31.74 2.63 4.70
N GLY A 87 31.45 1.31 4.73
CA GLY A 87 32.43 0.24 4.91
C GLY A 87 33.42 0.17 3.75
N GLY A 88 34.16 1.26 3.54
CA GLY A 88 35.35 1.30 2.72
C GLY A 88 36.44 0.50 3.41
N ASN A 89 36.93 -0.52 2.70
CA ASN A 89 38.22 -1.13 3.01
C ASN A 89 39.31 -0.06 3.08
N GLY A 90 40.01 0.01 4.22
CA GLY A 90 41.28 0.70 4.36
C GLY A 90 41.98 0.23 5.64
N PRO A 91 43.29 -0.09 5.60
CA PRO A 91 43.90 -1.13 6.43
C PRO A 91 44.43 -0.58 7.75
N GLN A 92 44.39 -1.38 8.81
CA GLN A 92 45.34 -1.21 9.92
C GLN A 92 46.14 -2.49 10.10
N ASP A 93 47.25 -2.46 9.37
CA ASP A 93 48.54 -3.02 9.71
C ASP A 93 48.74 -3.34 11.19
N SER A 94 49.26 -4.54 11.40
CA SER A 94 50.46 -4.82 12.21
C SER A 94 50.85 -3.78 13.28
N ASP A 95 50.75 -4.16 14.55
CA ASP A 95 51.94 -4.09 15.40
C ASP A 95 52.00 -5.22 16.42
N SER A 96 53.20 -5.78 16.43
CA SER A 96 53.72 -6.85 17.23
C SER A 96 54.09 -6.38 18.64
N SER A 97 54.15 -7.34 19.56
CA SER A 97 55.22 -7.46 20.56
C SER A 97 55.43 -6.29 21.56
N LYS A 98 55.01 -6.50 22.81
CA LYS A 98 55.89 -6.52 24.01
C LYS A 98 55.10 -6.27 25.31
N LYS A 99 55.03 -7.29 26.17
CA LYS A 99 55.47 -7.31 27.58
C LYS A 99 54.64 -8.30 28.40
N GLY A 100 55.25 -9.44 28.71
CA GLY A 100 54.94 -10.27 29.87
C GLY A 100 56.26 -10.79 30.40
N HIS A 101 56.80 -10.10 31.41
CA HIS A 101 57.90 -10.55 32.26
C HIS A 101 57.40 -11.62 33.22
#